data_AF-A0A2V2U475-F1
#
_entry.id   AF-A0A2V2U475-F1
#
_cell.length_a   1.000
_cell.length_b   1.000
_cell.length_c   1.000
_cell.angle_alpha   90.00
_cell.angle_beta   90.00
_cell.angle_gamma   90.00
#
_symmetry.space_group_name_H-M   'P 1'
#
loop_
_entity.id
_entity.type
_entity.pdbx_description
1 polymer ?
#
loop_
_entity_poly.entity_id
_entity_poly.type
_entity_poly.pdbx_seq_one_letter_code
_entity_poly.pdbx_strand_id
1 'polypeptide(L)'
;MLSKVKNITDKLHNVKLQSGSKMTDIISWDKATDKKVKSSDDKDLGKIQSVTRDYIQTKEGTVDKKYYYIPKYYFQGYDGDHLWVSLRKDDVKSRFEGEKAPQAATFETPDYLDRRTTVTKTISRF
;
A
#
# COMPACT_ATOMS: atom_id res chain seq x y z
N MET A 1 -13.66 50.55 -23.05
CA MET A 1 -13.99 49.60 -21.98
C MET A 1 -14.12 48.21 -22.59
N LEU A 2 -13.16 47.31 -22.38
CA LEU A 2 -13.26 45.85 -22.66
C LEU A 2 -12.01 45.15 -22.10
N SER A 3 -11.75 45.37 -20.81
CA SER A 3 -10.78 44.56 -20.04
C SER A 3 -11.56 43.49 -19.30
N LYS A 4 -11.45 42.21 -19.73
CA LYS A 4 -11.48 41.01 -18.84
C LYS A 4 -11.62 39.63 -19.50
N VAL A 5 -11.69 39.49 -20.83
CA VAL A 5 -12.06 38.19 -21.42
C VAL A 5 -10.88 37.27 -21.78
N LYS A 6 -9.64 37.59 -21.40
CA LYS A 6 -8.45 36.75 -21.71
C LYS A 6 -7.81 36.02 -20.53
N ASN A 7 -8.42 35.99 -19.35
CA ASN A 7 -7.79 35.42 -18.13
C ASN A 7 -8.48 34.17 -17.55
N ILE A 8 -9.33 33.49 -18.33
CA ILE A 8 -10.05 32.29 -17.86
C ILE A 8 -9.47 31.01 -18.47
N THR A 9 -8.98 31.07 -19.72
CA THR A 9 -8.50 29.89 -20.45
C THR A 9 -7.15 29.36 -19.94
N ASP A 10 -6.26 30.22 -19.44
CA ASP A 10 -4.98 29.79 -18.84
C ASP A 10 -5.12 29.29 -17.39
N LYS A 11 -6.25 29.54 -16.71
CA LYS A 11 -6.52 29.00 -15.37
C LYS A 11 -7.06 27.57 -15.39
N LEU A 12 -7.62 27.10 -16.50
CA LEU A 12 -8.21 25.75 -16.57
C LEU A 12 -7.20 24.65 -16.91
N HIS A 13 -6.07 24.97 -17.53
CA HIS A 13 -4.99 24.00 -17.75
C HIS A 13 -4.17 23.68 -16.49
N ASN A 14 -4.33 24.43 -15.39
CA ASN A 14 -3.58 24.23 -14.15
C ASN A 14 -4.45 23.74 -12.96
N VAL A 15 -5.69 23.29 -13.22
CA VAL A 15 -6.60 22.77 -12.17
C VAL A 15 -6.83 21.25 -12.29
N LYS A 16 -6.27 20.58 -13.29
CA LYS A 16 -6.52 19.15 -13.54
C LYS A 16 -5.29 18.25 -13.36
N LEU A 17 -4.66 18.28 -12.19
CA LEU A 17 -3.80 17.19 -11.68
C LEU A 17 -3.74 17.17 -10.13
N GLN A 18 -4.87 17.39 -9.44
CA GLN A 18 -4.95 17.23 -7.98
C GLN A 18 -6.13 16.33 -7.55
N SER A 19 -6.37 15.26 -8.30
CA SER A 19 -7.27 14.19 -7.83
C SER A 19 -6.63 12.82 -8.08
N GLY A 20 -5.47 12.63 -7.46
CA GLY A 20 -4.81 11.33 -7.27
C GLY A 20 -4.34 11.11 -5.83
N SER A 21 -4.62 12.05 -4.92
CA SER A 21 -4.05 12.13 -3.59
C SER A 21 -5.16 12.00 -2.55
N LYS A 22 -5.61 10.76 -2.27
CA LYS A 22 -6.40 10.48 -1.05
C LYS A 22 -6.32 9.05 -0.53
N MET A 23 -5.21 8.35 -0.79
CA MET A 23 -4.84 7.14 -0.05
C MET A 23 -3.33 6.79 -0.08
N THR A 24 -2.46 7.70 -0.55
CA THR A 24 -1.04 7.40 -0.85
C THR A 24 -0.02 8.32 -0.17
N ASP A 25 -0.43 9.20 0.74
CA ASP A 25 0.47 10.17 1.39
C ASP A 25 0.78 9.81 2.85
N ILE A 26 1.26 8.59 3.12
CA ILE A 26 1.88 8.31 4.43
C ILE A 26 3.31 7.76 4.26
N ILE A 27 3.58 7.01 3.18
CA ILE A 27 4.94 6.73 2.70
C ILE A 27 4.89 6.71 1.17
N SER A 28 5.74 7.49 0.49
CA SER A 28 6.08 7.22 -0.91
C SER A 28 6.74 5.83 -0.93
N TRP A 29 6.07 4.85 -1.54
CA TRP A 29 6.50 3.44 -1.53
C TRP A 29 7.95 3.26 -1.99
N ASP A 30 8.44 4.19 -2.82
CA ASP A 30 9.83 4.30 -3.27
C ASP A 30 10.85 4.45 -2.12
N LYS A 31 10.40 4.93 -0.95
CA LYS A 31 11.19 5.13 0.28
C LYS A 31 10.81 4.15 1.40
N ALA A 32 9.96 3.16 1.11
CA ALA A 32 9.50 2.21 2.12
C ALA A 32 10.51 1.10 2.42
N THR A 33 11.46 0.83 1.52
CA THR A 33 12.52 -0.16 1.75
C THR A 33 13.26 0.13 3.06
N ASP A 34 13.62 -0.93 3.79
CA ASP A 34 14.25 -0.90 5.11
C ASP A 34 13.42 -0.34 6.28
N LYS A 35 12.20 0.16 6.02
CA LYS A 35 11.27 0.52 7.11
C LYS A 35 10.84 -0.72 7.88
N LYS A 36 10.70 -0.56 9.20
CA LYS A 36 10.24 -1.62 10.10
C LYS A 36 8.75 -1.83 9.95
N VAL A 37 8.30 -3.06 10.16
CA VAL A 37 6.89 -3.43 10.07
C VAL A 37 6.45 -4.10 11.36
N LYS A 38 5.27 -3.72 11.86
CA LYS A 38 4.65 -4.32 13.04
C LYS A 38 3.26 -4.85 12.75
N SER A 39 2.90 -5.92 13.44
CA SER A 39 1.53 -6.45 13.49
C SER A 39 0.64 -5.62 14.43
N SER A 40 -0.68 -5.86 14.38
CA SER A 40 -1.64 -5.16 15.22
C SER A 40 -1.52 -5.48 16.72
N ASP A 41 -0.81 -6.55 17.07
CA ASP A 41 -0.44 -6.95 18.43
C ASP A 41 1.00 -6.56 18.81
N ASP A 42 1.54 -5.53 18.16
CA ASP A 42 2.84 -4.89 18.43
C ASP A 42 4.06 -5.82 18.26
N LYS A 43 3.92 -6.90 17.49
CA LYS A 43 5.03 -7.83 17.21
C LYS A 43 5.77 -7.43 15.95
N ASP A 44 7.08 -7.68 15.97
CA ASP A 44 7.98 -7.41 14.86
C ASP A 44 7.66 -8.34 13.66
N LEU A 45 7.54 -7.77 12.46
CA LEU A 45 7.40 -8.48 11.18
C LEU A 45 8.61 -8.22 10.25
N GLY A 46 9.68 -7.67 10.81
CA GLY A 46 10.93 -7.38 10.15
C GLY A 46 10.96 -6.05 9.41
N LYS A 47 11.81 -6.00 8.38
CA LYS A 47 11.96 -4.82 7.53
C LYS A 47 11.44 -5.08 6.12
N ILE A 48 10.92 -4.05 5.47
CA ILE A 48 10.53 -4.10 4.08
C ILE A 48 11.77 -4.39 3.21
N GLN A 49 11.69 -5.45 2.41
CA GLN A 49 12.71 -5.80 1.43
C GLN A 49 12.33 -5.33 0.03
N SER A 50 11.05 -5.44 -0.32
CA SER A 50 10.55 -5.01 -1.62
C SER A 50 9.07 -4.64 -1.53
N VAL A 51 8.65 -3.74 -2.41
CA VAL A 51 7.25 -3.34 -2.57
C VAL A 51 6.86 -3.67 -4.00
N THR A 52 5.89 -4.57 -4.19
CA THR A 52 5.35 -4.90 -5.51
C THR A 52 4.07 -4.13 -5.77
N ARG A 53 3.33 -4.44 -6.84
CA ARG A 53 2.00 -3.87 -7.04
C ARG A 53 1.01 -4.34 -5.97
N ASP A 54 1.04 -5.61 -5.61
CA ASP A 54 -0.03 -6.29 -4.86
C ASP A 54 0.32 -6.57 -3.40
N TYR A 55 1.60 -6.80 -3.11
CA TYR A 55 2.08 -7.14 -1.77
C TYR A 55 3.38 -6.42 -1.42
N ILE A 56 3.73 -6.46 -0.14
CA ILE A 56 5.00 -6.00 0.41
C ILE A 56 5.72 -7.21 0.98
N GLN A 57 6.97 -7.39 0.59
CA GLN A 57 7.82 -8.41 1.17
C GLN A 57 8.53 -7.83 2.40
N THR A 58 8.44 -8.51 3.53
CA THR A 58 9.24 -8.20 4.71
C THR A 58 10.18 -9.36 5.05
N LYS A 59 11.24 -9.04 5.79
CA LYS A 59 12.23 -10.00 6.27
C LYS A 59 12.49 -9.79 7.75
N GLU A 60 12.18 -10.80 8.55
CA GLU A 60 12.47 -10.87 9.97
C GLU A 60 13.71 -11.74 10.20
N GLY A 61 14.58 -11.32 11.14
CA GLY A 61 15.76 -12.08 11.53
C GLY A 61 16.96 -11.95 10.59
N THR A 62 18.15 -12.15 11.15
CA THR A 62 19.44 -12.11 10.42
C THR A 62 20.01 -13.50 10.17
N VAL A 63 19.82 -14.43 11.11
CA VAL A 63 20.31 -15.81 11.08
C VAL A 63 19.22 -16.76 10.55
N ASP A 64 18.09 -16.86 11.25
CA ASP A 64 16.92 -17.61 10.82
C ASP A 64 15.91 -16.66 10.15
N LYS A 65 16.09 -16.46 8.84
CA LYS A 65 15.38 -15.43 8.06
C LYS A 65 13.98 -15.92 7.73
N LYS A 66 12.97 -15.18 8.20
CA LYS A 66 11.57 -15.39 7.82
C LYS A 66 11.14 -14.31 6.84
N TYR A 67 10.50 -14.72 5.76
CA TYR A 67 9.95 -13.79 4.77
C TYR A 67 8.44 -13.82 4.80
N TYR A 68 7.83 -12.64 4.77
CA TYR A 68 6.39 -12.48 4.71
C TYR A 68 6.01 -11.74 3.43
N TYR A 69 4.99 -12.22 2.72
CA TYR A 69 4.46 -11.59 1.51
C TYR A 69 3.07 -11.04 1.78
N ILE A 70 3.02 -9.87 2.41
CA ILE A 70 1.79 -9.31 3.00
C ILE A 70 1.07 -8.46 1.96
N PRO A 71 -0.20 -8.75 1.62
CA PRO A 71 -0.96 -7.91 0.70
C PRO A 71 -1.09 -6.46 1.19
N LYS A 72 -0.96 -5.50 0.26
CA LYS A 72 -0.94 -4.06 0.60
C LYS A 72 -2.16 -3.58 1.38
N TYR A 73 -3.32 -4.20 1.16
CA TYR A 73 -4.56 -3.80 1.80
C TYR A 73 -4.64 -4.14 3.31
N TYR A 74 -3.70 -4.94 3.83
CA TYR A 74 -3.56 -5.14 5.27
C TYR A 74 -2.72 -4.06 5.95
N PHE A 75 -2.02 -3.21 5.19
CA PHE A 75 -1.25 -2.10 5.76
C PHE A 75 -2.16 -0.91 6.01
N GLN A 76 -2.17 -0.41 7.25
CA GLN A 76 -3.13 0.59 7.72
C GLN A 76 -2.51 1.98 7.96
N GLY A 77 -1.20 2.07 8.18
CA GLY A 77 -0.57 3.36 8.42
C GLY A 77 0.89 3.27 8.78
N TYR A 78 1.54 4.43 8.80
CA TYR A 78 2.90 4.64 9.26
C TYR A 78 2.88 5.63 10.42
N ASP A 79 3.51 5.29 11.53
CA ASP A 79 3.53 6.13 12.74
C ASP A 79 4.75 7.08 12.80
N GLY A 80 5.64 7.02 11.80
CA GLY A 80 6.92 7.75 11.79
C GLY A 80 8.14 6.84 11.97
N ASP A 81 7.99 5.64 12.53
CA ASP A 81 9.05 4.64 12.70
C ASP A 81 8.67 3.27 12.10
N HIS A 82 7.43 2.83 12.31
CA HIS A 82 6.90 1.53 11.91
C HIS A 82 5.71 1.65 10.96
N LEU A 83 5.69 0.78 9.96
CA LEU A 83 4.51 0.52 9.15
C LEU A 83 3.66 -0.58 9.80
N TRP A 84 2.36 -0.33 9.94
CA TRP A 84 1.45 -1.20 10.69
C TRP A 84 0.59 -2.07 9.80
N VAL A 85 0.56 -3.36 10.13
CA VAL A 85 -0.30 -4.37 9.52
C VAL A 85 -1.50 -4.60 10.45
N SER A 86 -2.70 -4.68 9.88
CA SER A 86 -3.95 -4.85 10.62
C SER A 86 -4.11 -6.22 11.31
N LEU A 87 -3.27 -7.18 10.92
CA LEU A 87 -3.33 -8.57 11.37
C LEU A 87 -2.37 -8.81 12.52
N ARG A 88 -2.69 -9.79 13.38
CA ARG A 88 -1.77 -10.28 14.41
C ARG A 88 -0.63 -11.05 13.77
N LYS A 89 0.50 -11.17 14.46
CA LYS A 89 1.67 -11.86 13.90
C LYS A 89 1.41 -13.32 13.55
N ASP A 90 0.65 -14.04 14.37
CA ASP A 90 0.34 -15.45 14.09
C ASP A 90 -0.51 -15.60 12.82
N ASP A 91 -1.43 -14.67 12.55
CA ASP A 91 -2.22 -14.65 11.31
C ASP A 91 -1.33 -14.35 10.09
N VAL A 92 -0.40 -13.40 10.24
CA VAL A 92 0.58 -13.08 9.18
C VAL A 92 1.44 -14.28 8.86
N LYS A 93 1.95 -14.95 9.90
CA LYS A 93 2.78 -16.14 9.77
C LYS A 93 2.03 -17.29 9.11
N SER A 94 0.84 -17.60 9.59
CA SER A 94 0.05 -18.71 9.07
C SER A 94 -0.32 -18.54 7.59
N ARG A 95 -0.50 -17.30 7.13
CA ARG A 95 -1.07 -17.01 5.80
C ARG A 95 -0.06 -16.52 4.78
N PHE A 96 1.03 -15.89 5.22
CA PHE A 96 1.93 -15.14 4.33
C PHE A 96 3.42 -15.45 4.55
N GLU A 97 3.79 -16.30 5.52
CA GLU A 97 5.18 -16.77 5.64
C GLU A 97 5.51 -17.74 4.50
N GLY A 98 6.68 -17.56 3.87
CA GLY A 98 7.15 -18.48 2.85
C GLY A 98 8.55 -18.15 2.35
N GLU A 99 9.24 -19.13 1.80
CA GLU A 99 10.61 -18.91 1.29
C GLU A 99 10.65 -18.23 -0.08
N LYS A 100 9.61 -18.45 -0.90
CA LYS A 100 9.52 -17.93 -2.28
C LYS A 100 8.34 -17.00 -2.43
N ALA A 101 8.52 -15.99 -3.28
CA ALA A 101 7.44 -15.11 -3.66
C ALA A 101 6.30 -15.94 -4.26
N PRO A 102 5.07 -15.85 -3.72
CA PRO A 102 3.92 -16.44 -4.37
C PRO A 102 3.73 -15.79 -5.75
N GLN A 103 3.22 -16.57 -6.70
CA GLN A 103 2.81 -16.00 -7.99
C GLN A 103 1.73 -14.94 -7.71
N ALA A 104 1.78 -13.79 -8.38
CA ALA A 104 0.85 -12.69 -8.09
C ALA A 104 -0.63 -13.11 -8.14
N ALA A 105 -0.97 -14.10 -8.99
CA ALA A 105 -2.30 -14.69 -9.11
C ALA A 105 -2.78 -15.43 -7.85
N THR A 106 -1.89 -15.84 -6.93
CA THR A 106 -2.25 -16.58 -5.71
C THR A 106 -2.94 -15.69 -4.67
N PHE A 107 -2.86 -14.37 -4.80
CA PHE A 107 -3.55 -13.42 -3.92
C PHE A 107 -4.94 -13.00 -4.40
N GLU A 108 -5.39 -13.52 -5.54
CA GLU A 108 -6.75 -13.30 -6.05
C GLU A 108 -7.76 -14.15 -5.29
N THR A 109 -7.89 -13.94 -3.98
CA THR A 109 -9.01 -14.48 -3.21
C THR A 109 -10.30 -13.76 -3.61
N PRO A 110 -11.48 -14.38 -3.47
CA PRO A 110 -12.76 -13.71 -3.72
C PRO A 110 -12.89 -12.36 -2.97
N ASP A 111 -12.40 -12.28 -1.73
CA ASP A 111 -12.33 -11.04 -0.95
C ASP A 111 -11.45 -9.95 -1.58
N TYR A 112 -10.33 -10.33 -2.20
CA TYR A 112 -9.45 -9.39 -2.91
C TYR A 112 -10.15 -8.81 -4.14
N LEU A 113 -10.85 -9.66 -4.90
CA LEU A 113 -11.63 -9.23 -6.07
C LEU A 113 -12.80 -8.33 -5.67
N ASP A 114 -13.52 -8.64 -4.58
CA ASP A 114 -14.63 -7.83 -4.08
C ASP A 114 -14.17 -6.42 -3.64
N ARG A 115 -13.03 -6.32 -2.93
CA ARG A 115 -12.46 -5.02 -2.57
C ARG A 115 -11.94 -4.25 -3.79
N ARG A 116 -11.24 -4.92 -4.72
CA ARG A 116 -10.69 -4.26 -5.92
C ARG A 116 -11.81 -3.76 -6.83
N THR A 117 -12.89 -4.52 -6.97
CA THR A 117 -14.09 -4.09 -7.71
C THR A 117 -14.82 -2.97 -6.98
N THR A 118 -14.92 -3.00 -5.65
CA THR A 118 -15.53 -1.90 -4.87
C THR A 118 -14.77 -0.59 -5.03
N VAL A 119 -13.44 -0.62 -4.94
CA VAL A 119 -12.60 0.58 -5.17
C VAL A 119 -12.73 1.08 -6.61
N THR A 120 -12.69 0.16 -7.60
CA THR A 120 -12.75 0.52 -9.03
C THR A 120 -14.14 1.04 -9.44
N LYS A 121 -15.21 0.44 -8.91
CA LYS A 121 -16.61 0.85 -9.16
C LYS A 121 -16.92 2.20 -8.52
N THR A 122 -16.32 2.51 -7.38
CA THR A 122 -16.44 3.83 -6.75
C THR A 122 -15.76 4.91 -7.59
N ILE A 123 -14.64 4.58 -8.25
CA ILE A 123 -13.90 5.51 -9.12
C ILE A 123 -14.59 5.70 -10.49
N SER A 124 -15.25 4.67 -11.03
CA SER A 124 -15.94 4.75 -12.34
C SER A 124 -17.35 5.35 -12.28
N ARG A 125 -17.81 5.79 -11.11
CA ARG A 125 -19.14 6.41 -10.92
C ARG A 125 -19.10 7.94 -10.92
N PHE A 126 -17.97 8.52 -11.33
CA PHE A 126 -17.75 9.95 -11.51
C PHE A 126 -17.36 10.25 -12.95
#